data_AF-A0A497CSN2-F1
#
_entry.id   AF-A0A497CSN2-F1
#
_cell.length_a   1.000
_cell.length_b   1.000
_cell.length_c   1.000
_cell.angle_alpha   90.00
_cell.angle_beta   90.00
_cell.angle_gamma   90.00
#
_symmetry.space_group_name_H-M   'P 1'
#
loop_
_entity.id
_entity.type
_entity.pdbx_description
1 polymer ?
#
loop_
_entity_poly.entity_id
_entity_poly.type
_entity_poly.pdbx_seq_one_letter_code
_entity_poly.pdbx_strand_id
1 'polypeptide(L)'
;MKLLSSTRNKIILLLLITLLVFTGWQAGLETVYAKLVVSTTNYTLDVIKDDTRIEYKRKSKSSEAYEFVVFTRIDGRKGNYPQEVGGILQPFVIILSWQLFLFFVLKRRQAFQSLGVNFAVYLLIQIVFLILLTGYYNSTVQEYFFTLMLDSFYIIALILIIKDNMLYPVFRKKVIVKGNQQ
;
A
#
# COMPACT_ATOMS: atom_id res chain seq x y z
N MET A 1 28.38 7.80 9.53
CA MET A 1 27.05 8.20 10.05
C MET A 1 26.92 7.88 11.55
N LYS A 2 27.47 8.72 12.46
CA LYS A 2 27.29 8.52 13.92
C LYS A 2 25.94 9.04 14.43
N LEU A 3 25.32 9.99 13.72
CA LEU A 3 24.04 10.63 14.08
C LEU A 3 22.84 9.65 14.12
N LEU A 4 22.85 8.58 13.33
CA LEU A 4 21.78 7.58 13.29
C LEU A 4 22.02 6.38 14.22
N SER A 5 22.97 6.46 15.15
CA SER A 5 23.21 5.39 16.13
C SER A 5 22.17 5.36 17.24
N SER A 6 21.63 6.52 17.62
CA SER A 6 20.65 6.65 18.70
C SER A 6 19.23 6.31 18.25
N THR A 7 18.54 5.47 19.03
CA THR A 7 17.11 5.15 18.86
C THR A 7 16.25 6.40 18.79
N ARG A 8 16.54 7.42 19.61
CA ARG A 8 15.80 8.69 19.61
C ARG A 8 15.86 9.38 18.24
N ASN A 9 17.06 9.45 17.65
CA ASN A 9 17.25 10.10 16.36
C ASN A 9 16.55 9.34 15.22
N LYS A 10 16.53 8.00 15.30
CA LYS A 10 15.78 7.16 14.35
C LYS A 10 14.27 7.40 14.43
N ILE A 11 13.73 7.51 15.65
CA ILE A 11 12.31 7.81 15.85
C ILE A 11 11.96 9.19 15.30
N ILE A 12 12.75 10.22 15.62
CA ILE A 12 12.55 11.58 15.10
C ILE A 12 12.59 11.58 13.57
N LEU A 13 13.57 10.89 12.98
CA LEU A 13 13.67 10.77 11.52
C LEU A 13 12.43 10.09 10.92
N LEU A 14 11.95 8.99 11.51
CA LEU A 14 10.75 8.30 11.05
C LEU A 14 9.52 9.22 11.09
N LEU A 15 9.35 10.00 12.15
CA LEU A 15 8.25 10.97 12.27
C LEU A 15 8.33 12.07 11.21
N LEU A 16 9.53 12.62 10.96
CA LEU A 16 9.74 13.63 9.92
C LEU A 16 9.45 13.08 8.52
N ILE A 17 9.92 11.86 8.21
CA ILE A 17 9.63 11.20 6.95
C ILE A 17 8.13 10.96 6.79
N THR A 18 7.46 10.48 7.84
CA THR A 18 6.02 10.22 7.80
C THR A 18 5.24 11.50 7.53
N LEU A 19 5.60 12.61 8.18
CA LEU A 19 4.99 13.90 7.94
C LEU A 19 5.21 14.36 6.49
N LEU A 20 6.42 14.23 5.96
CA LEU A 20 6.75 14.62 4.59
C LEU A 20 6.01 13.77 3.54
N VAL A 21 5.94 12.45 3.74
CA VAL A 21 5.19 11.57 2.83
C VAL A 21 3.70 11.88 2.91
N PHE A 22 3.16 12.12 4.11
CA PHE A 22 1.77 12.48 4.27
C PHE A 22 1.43 13.82 3.60
N THR A 23 2.26 14.85 3.73
CA THR A 23 2.02 16.12 3.04
C THR A 23 2.13 15.97 1.53
N GLY A 24 3.11 15.21 1.03
CA GLY A 24 3.20 14.86 -0.39
C GLY A 24 2.01 14.04 -0.89
N TRP A 25 1.45 13.19 -0.03
CA TRP A 25 0.24 12.42 -0.29
C TRP A 25 -0.95 13.33 -0.56
N GLN A 26 -1.20 14.27 0.37
CA GLN A 26 -2.26 15.28 0.25
C GLN A 26 -2.03 16.21 -0.95
N ALA A 27 -0.77 16.46 -1.33
CA ALA A 27 -0.42 17.27 -2.50
C ALA A 27 -0.68 16.59 -3.86
N GLY A 28 -1.05 15.30 -3.87
CA GLY A 28 -1.48 14.60 -5.09
C GLY A 28 -0.74 13.31 -5.41
N LEU A 29 0.23 12.86 -4.59
CA LEU A 29 0.83 11.53 -4.77
C LEU A 29 -0.23 10.41 -4.72
N GLU A 30 -1.33 10.63 -3.99
CA GLU A 30 -2.49 9.74 -3.98
C GLU A 30 -3.02 9.47 -5.40
N THR A 31 -3.19 10.53 -6.19
CA THR A 31 -3.73 10.41 -7.55
C THR A 31 -2.78 9.65 -8.47
N VAL A 32 -1.47 9.87 -8.31
CA VAL A 32 -0.45 9.15 -9.08
C VAL A 32 -0.48 7.66 -8.73
N TYR A 33 -0.52 7.35 -7.44
CA TYR A 33 -0.58 5.96 -6.98
C TYR A 33 -1.87 5.26 -7.40
N ALA A 34 -3.03 5.90 -7.23
CA ALA A 34 -4.32 5.36 -7.64
C ALA A 34 -4.36 5.03 -9.13
N LYS A 35 -3.83 5.93 -9.98
CA LYS A 35 -3.69 5.67 -11.43
C LYS A 35 -2.79 4.48 -11.71
N LEU A 36 -1.68 4.33 -10.99
CA LEU A 36 -0.80 3.17 -11.15
C LEU A 36 -1.50 1.86 -10.78
N VAL A 37 -2.22 1.83 -9.66
CA VAL A 37 -2.98 0.65 -9.21
C VAL A 37 -4.08 0.30 -10.20
N VAL A 38 -4.85 1.29 -10.68
CA VAL A 38 -5.91 1.08 -11.69
C VAL A 38 -5.33 0.61 -13.01
N SER A 39 -4.26 1.23 -13.52
CA SER A 39 -3.62 0.79 -14.76
C SER A 39 -3.12 -0.65 -14.67
N THR A 40 -2.49 -1.02 -13.55
CA THR A 40 -1.99 -2.40 -13.35
C THR A 40 -3.13 -3.40 -13.21
N THR A 41 -4.23 -2.99 -12.56
CA THR A 41 -5.42 -3.83 -12.41
C THR A 41 -6.12 -4.02 -13.73
N ASN A 42 -6.33 -2.96 -14.52
CA ASN A 42 -6.94 -3.07 -15.85
C ASN A 42 -6.11 -3.95 -16.77
N TYR A 43 -4.79 -3.81 -16.77
CA TYR A 43 -3.91 -4.72 -17.51
C TYR A 43 -4.12 -6.19 -17.11
N THR A 44 -4.35 -6.46 -15.82
CA THR A 44 -4.65 -7.81 -15.32
C THR A 44 -6.06 -8.26 -15.71
N LEU A 45 -7.04 -7.36 -15.65
CA LEU A 45 -8.44 -7.62 -16.03
C LEU A 45 -8.56 -7.91 -17.52
N ASP A 46 -7.86 -7.17 -18.39
CA ASP A 46 -7.85 -7.37 -19.83
C ASP A 46 -7.36 -8.79 -20.22
N VAL A 47 -6.57 -9.44 -19.36
CA VAL A 47 -6.13 -10.83 -19.56
C VAL A 47 -7.19 -11.87 -19.13
N ILE A 48 -8.10 -11.50 -18.22
CA ILE A 48 -9.02 -12.43 -17.55
C ILE A 48 -10.49 -12.21 -18.00
N LYS A 49 -10.88 -10.98 -18.34
CA LYS A 49 -12.25 -10.55 -18.65
C LYS A 49 -12.26 -9.40 -19.66
N ASP A 50 -12.74 -9.65 -20.88
CA ASP A 50 -12.77 -8.66 -21.98
C ASP A 50 -13.74 -7.47 -21.78
N ASP A 51 -14.69 -7.57 -20.83
CA ASP A 51 -15.78 -6.59 -20.65
C ASP A 51 -15.74 -5.86 -19.29
N THR A 52 -14.62 -5.89 -18.56
CA THR A 52 -14.52 -5.27 -17.23
C THR A 52 -13.35 -4.30 -17.15
N ARG A 53 -13.62 -3.05 -16.75
CA ARG A 53 -12.58 -2.04 -16.52
C ARG A 53 -12.89 -1.18 -15.30
N ILE A 54 -11.84 -0.62 -14.72
CA ILE A 54 -11.92 0.28 -13.57
C ILE A 54 -11.38 1.65 -13.99
N GLU A 55 -12.05 2.72 -13.60
CA GLU A 55 -11.58 4.08 -13.82
C GLU A 55 -11.44 4.81 -12.49
N TYR A 56 -10.38 5.62 -12.34
CA TYR A 56 -10.22 6.51 -11.20
C TYR A 56 -10.70 7.91 -11.57
N LYS A 57 -11.77 8.38 -10.93
CA LYS A 57 -12.44 9.64 -11.26
C LYS A 57 -12.72 10.45 -10.01
N ARG A 58 -12.88 11.76 -10.20
CA ARG A 58 -13.36 12.65 -9.16
C ARG A 58 -14.89 12.51 -9.06
N LYS A 59 -15.41 12.33 -7.85
CA LYS A 59 -16.84 12.07 -7.57
C LYS A 59 -17.76 13.18 -8.11
N SER A 60 -17.33 14.43 -7.99
CA SER A 60 -18.04 15.59 -8.55
C SER A 60 -17.07 16.72 -8.85
N LYS A 61 -17.42 17.63 -9.77
CA LYS A 61 -16.64 18.86 -10.03
C LYS A 61 -16.48 19.73 -8.78
N SER A 62 -17.43 19.65 -7.84
CA SER A 62 -17.43 20.41 -6.59
C SER A 62 -16.85 19.66 -5.38
N SER A 63 -16.48 18.38 -5.52
CA SER A 63 -15.95 17.55 -4.42
C SER A 63 -14.49 17.22 -4.68
N GLU A 64 -13.65 17.31 -3.65
CA GLU A 64 -12.26 16.82 -3.72
C GLU A 64 -12.17 15.30 -3.59
N ALA A 65 -13.28 14.61 -3.33
CA ALA A 65 -13.30 13.15 -3.20
C ALA A 65 -13.10 12.46 -4.55
N TYR A 66 -12.33 11.37 -4.51
CA TYR A 66 -12.11 10.48 -5.65
C TYR A 66 -12.79 9.12 -5.40
N GLU A 67 -13.19 8.49 -6.50
CA GLU A 67 -13.85 7.20 -6.52
C GLU A 67 -13.25 6.31 -7.61
N PHE A 68 -13.27 5.01 -7.34
CA PHE A 68 -13.10 3.97 -8.34
C PHE A 68 -14.46 3.67 -8.96
N VAL A 69 -14.58 3.85 -10.26
CA VAL A 69 -15.80 3.49 -11.01
C VAL A 69 -15.53 2.19 -11.73
N VAL A 70 -16.23 1.13 -11.34
CA VAL A 70 -16.17 -0.15 -12.04
C VAL A 70 -17.18 -0.12 -13.17
N PHE A 71 -16.75 -0.50 -14.37
CA PHE A 71 -17.60 -0.78 -15.52
C PHE A 71 -17.54 -2.28 -15.78
N THR A 72 -18.67 -2.98 -15.64
CA THR A 72 -18.74 -4.43 -15.82
C THR A 72 -20.11 -4.86 -16.34
N ARG A 73 -20.31 -6.17 -16.54
CA ARG A 73 -21.64 -6.74 -16.78
C ARG A 73 -22.21 -7.30 -15.47
N ILE A 74 -23.40 -6.88 -15.12
CA ILE A 74 -24.20 -7.36 -13.98
C ILE A 74 -25.43 -8.02 -14.59
N ASP A 75 -25.64 -9.30 -14.34
CA ASP A 75 -26.73 -10.10 -14.92
C ASP A 75 -26.86 -9.95 -16.45
N GLY A 76 -25.72 -9.92 -17.14
CA GLY A 76 -25.65 -9.78 -18.60
C GLY A 76 -25.88 -8.37 -19.14
N ARG A 77 -26.22 -7.40 -18.29
CA ARG A 77 -26.39 -5.99 -18.67
C ARG A 77 -25.16 -5.16 -18.30
N LYS A 78 -24.81 -4.17 -19.12
CA LYS A 78 -23.76 -3.21 -18.77
C LYS A 78 -24.20 -2.41 -17.55
N GLY A 79 -23.38 -2.43 -16.50
CA GLY A 79 -23.58 -1.68 -15.28
C GLY A 79 -22.32 -0.96 -14.88
N ASN A 80 -22.47 0.07 -14.07
CA ASN A 80 -21.36 0.70 -13.38
C ASN A 80 -21.75 1.05 -11.96
N TYR A 81 -20.76 1.04 -11.07
CA TYR A 81 -20.96 1.45 -9.69
C TYR A 81 -19.71 2.18 -9.18
N PRO A 82 -19.90 3.31 -8.48
CA PRO A 82 -18.81 4.02 -7.83
C PRO A 82 -18.48 3.37 -6.48
N GLN A 83 -17.20 3.36 -6.16
CA GLN A 83 -16.67 2.99 -4.85
C GLN A 83 -15.75 4.10 -4.39
N GLU A 84 -16.05 4.70 -3.23
CA GLU A 84 -15.19 5.72 -2.66
C GLU A 84 -13.82 5.13 -2.32
N VAL A 85 -12.76 5.85 -2.71
CA VAL A 85 -11.37 5.43 -2.46
C VAL A 85 -11.08 5.48 -0.96
N GLY A 86 -11.65 6.48 -0.26
CA GLY A 86 -11.59 6.62 1.18
C GLY A 86 -10.19 6.47 1.77
N GLY A 87 -10.09 5.79 2.91
CA GLY A 87 -8.82 5.48 3.57
C GLY A 87 -8.04 4.31 2.95
N ILE A 88 -8.54 3.65 1.90
CA ILE A 88 -7.99 2.36 1.41
C ILE A 88 -6.57 2.49 0.88
N LEU A 89 -6.20 3.67 0.33
CA LEU A 89 -4.85 3.92 -0.16
C LEU A 89 -3.91 4.43 0.93
N GLN A 90 -4.41 4.89 2.09
CA GLN A 90 -3.57 5.45 3.15
C GLN A 90 -2.53 4.48 3.73
N PRO A 91 -2.78 3.15 3.83
CA PRO A 91 -1.75 2.21 4.27
C PRO A 91 -0.49 2.21 3.38
N PHE A 92 -0.60 2.67 2.13
CA PHE A 92 0.55 2.91 1.28
C PHE A 92 1.47 4.01 1.82
N VAL A 93 0.92 5.08 2.41
CA VAL A 93 1.70 6.16 3.06
C VAL A 93 2.55 5.57 4.19
N ILE A 94 1.98 4.65 4.97
CA ILE A 94 2.68 3.97 6.06
C ILE A 94 3.86 3.15 5.50
N ILE A 95 3.62 2.34 4.48
CA ILE A 95 4.64 1.50 3.83
C ILE A 95 5.72 2.37 3.20
N LEU A 96 5.35 3.40 2.45
CA LEU A 96 6.29 4.30 1.79
C LEU A 96 7.16 5.06 2.80
N SER A 97 6.56 5.56 3.88
CA SER A 97 7.29 6.21 4.97
C SER A 97 8.31 5.26 5.62
N TRP A 98 7.89 4.01 5.86
CA TRP A 98 8.79 2.98 6.37
C TRP A 98 9.94 2.67 5.40
N GLN A 99 9.66 2.52 4.10
CA GLN A 99 10.69 2.23 3.11
C GLN A 99 11.70 3.37 2.99
N LEU A 100 11.24 4.62 2.92
CA LEU A 100 12.13 5.79 2.91
C LEU A 100 13.00 5.82 4.17
N PHE A 101 12.43 5.55 5.34
CA PHE A 101 13.20 5.43 6.58
C PHE A 101 14.29 4.35 6.50
N LEU A 102 13.98 3.17 5.94
CA LEU A 102 14.97 2.10 5.76
C LEU A 102 16.14 2.51 4.85
N PHE A 103 15.92 3.34 3.83
CA PHE A 103 17.02 3.86 2.99
C PHE A 103 18.04 4.68 3.76
N PHE A 104 17.64 5.35 4.84
CA PHE A 104 18.55 6.11 5.69
C PHE A 104 19.29 5.26 6.71
N VAL A 105 18.71 4.13 7.14
CA VAL A 105 19.26 3.34 8.25
C VAL A 105 19.96 2.06 7.80
N LEU A 106 19.54 1.47 6.68
CA LEU A 106 20.11 0.22 6.15
C LEU A 106 21.11 0.48 5.03
N LYS A 107 21.86 -0.57 4.65
CA LYS A 107 22.66 -0.55 3.42
C LYS A 107 21.73 -0.47 2.21
N ARG A 108 22.09 0.31 1.19
CA ARG A 108 21.28 0.52 -0.03
C ARG A 108 20.73 -0.79 -0.62
N ARG A 109 21.56 -1.84 -0.74
CA ARG A 109 21.12 -3.14 -1.27
C ARG A 109 19.99 -3.79 -0.46
N GLN A 110 20.07 -3.73 0.87
CA GLN A 110 19.03 -4.26 1.76
C GLN A 110 17.76 -3.42 1.67
N ALA A 111 17.89 -2.10 1.63
CA ALA A 111 16.75 -1.19 1.48
C ALA A 111 16.01 -1.41 0.15
N PHE A 112 16.72 -1.53 -0.98
CA PHE A 112 16.10 -1.84 -2.28
C PHE A 112 15.43 -3.22 -2.30
N GLN A 113 16.04 -4.24 -1.69
CA GLN A 113 15.42 -5.56 -1.58
C GLN A 113 14.12 -5.50 -0.76
N SER A 114 14.12 -4.77 0.37
CA SER A 114 12.93 -4.55 1.19
C SER A 114 11.84 -3.82 0.43
N LEU A 115 12.22 -2.74 -0.27
CA LEU A 115 11.31 -1.94 -1.10
C LEU A 115 10.64 -2.81 -2.15
N GLY A 116 11.42 -3.57 -2.92
CA GLY A 116 10.90 -4.43 -3.99
C GLY A 116 9.89 -5.44 -3.47
N VAL A 117 10.23 -6.17 -2.39
CA VAL A 117 9.34 -7.18 -1.82
C VAL A 117 8.06 -6.56 -1.26
N ASN A 118 8.17 -5.51 -0.46
CA ASN A 118 6.99 -4.91 0.19
C ASN A 118 6.10 -4.18 -0.81
N PHE A 119 6.70 -3.47 -1.77
CA PHE A 119 5.95 -2.82 -2.84
C PHE A 119 5.23 -3.85 -3.71
N ALA A 120 5.90 -4.94 -4.11
CA ALA A 120 5.29 -5.99 -4.91
C ALA A 120 4.15 -6.69 -4.18
N VAL A 121 4.35 -7.08 -2.91
CA VAL A 121 3.31 -7.72 -2.09
C VAL A 121 2.11 -6.79 -1.90
N TYR A 122 2.35 -5.53 -1.53
CA TYR A 122 1.26 -4.59 -1.31
C TYR A 122 0.51 -4.25 -2.61
N LEU A 123 1.23 -4.06 -3.72
CA LEU A 123 0.61 -3.82 -5.03
C LEU A 123 -0.23 -5.02 -5.48
N LEU A 124 0.27 -6.25 -5.30
CA LEU A 124 -0.48 -7.47 -5.60
C LEU A 124 -1.79 -7.53 -4.81
N ILE A 125 -1.73 -7.25 -3.50
CA ILE A 125 -2.92 -7.21 -2.63
C ILE A 125 -3.92 -6.15 -3.10
N GLN A 126 -3.45 -4.96 -3.48
CA GLN A 126 -4.30 -3.89 -4.02
C GLN A 126 -4.95 -4.28 -5.36
N ILE A 127 -4.23 -4.98 -6.24
CA ILE A 127 -4.78 -5.50 -7.49
C ILE A 127 -5.87 -6.54 -7.19
N VAL A 128 -5.60 -7.50 -6.29
CA VAL A 128 -6.60 -8.50 -5.88
C VAL A 128 -7.84 -7.83 -5.30
N PHE A 129 -7.66 -6.80 -4.47
CA PHE A 129 -8.77 -6.02 -3.92
C PHE A 129 -9.63 -5.37 -5.00
N LEU A 130 -9.02 -4.70 -5.98
CA LEU A 130 -9.76 -4.10 -7.08
C LEU A 130 -10.42 -5.14 -7.99
N ILE A 131 -9.81 -6.32 -8.18
CA ILE A 131 -10.46 -7.44 -8.88
C ILE A 131 -11.69 -7.93 -8.12
N LEU A 132 -11.60 -8.09 -6.79
CA LEU A 132 -12.76 -8.44 -5.96
C LEU A 132 -13.85 -7.36 -6.02
N LEU A 133 -13.46 -6.09 -6.05
CA LEU A 133 -14.38 -4.98 -6.24
C LEU A 133 -15.20 -5.15 -7.51
N THR A 134 -14.64 -5.67 -8.62
CA THR A 134 -15.42 -5.95 -9.85
C THR A 134 -16.49 -7.02 -9.72
N GLY A 135 -16.38 -7.84 -8.69
CA GLY A 135 -17.27 -8.95 -8.38
C GLY A 135 -18.30 -8.65 -7.29
N TYR A 136 -18.20 -7.49 -6.65
CA TYR A 136 -18.93 -7.15 -5.43
C TYR A 136 -20.44 -7.40 -5.52
N TYR A 137 -21.10 -6.91 -6.59
CA TYR A 137 -22.54 -7.08 -6.78
C TYR A 137 -22.95 -8.42 -7.43
N ASN A 138 -21.99 -9.22 -7.89
CA ASN A 138 -22.25 -10.45 -8.63
C ASN A 138 -22.10 -11.72 -7.76
N SER A 139 -21.42 -11.64 -6.60
CA SER A 139 -21.14 -12.80 -5.76
C SER A 139 -21.00 -12.45 -4.29
N THR A 140 -21.81 -13.08 -3.43
CA THR A 140 -21.72 -12.95 -1.96
C THR A 140 -20.36 -13.35 -1.41
N VAL A 141 -19.69 -14.33 -2.05
CA VAL A 141 -18.33 -14.73 -1.64
C VAL A 141 -17.33 -13.61 -1.94
N GLN A 142 -17.46 -12.94 -3.08
CA GLN A 142 -16.58 -11.82 -3.45
C GLN A 142 -16.85 -10.60 -2.56
N GLU A 143 -18.12 -10.31 -2.25
CA GLU A 143 -18.52 -9.28 -1.29
C GLU A 143 -17.92 -9.53 0.10
N TYR A 144 -17.98 -10.77 0.60
CA TYR A 144 -17.40 -11.15 1.88
C TYR A 144 -15.88 -10.90 1.91
N PHE A 145 -15.15 -11.38 0.90
CA PHE A 145 -13.69 -11.18 0.82
C PHE A 145 -13.32 -9.71 0.61
N PHE A 146 -14.11 -8.96 -0.15
CA PHE A 146 -13.91 -7.52 -0.35
C PHE A 146 -14.01 -6.77 0.98
N THR A 147 -15.07 -7.01 1.75
CA THR A 147 -15.28 -6.37 3.07
C THR A 147 -14.16 -6.74 4.03
N LEU A 148 -13.79 -8.02 4.08
CA LEU A 148 -12.66 -8.48 4.89
C LEU A 148 -11.35 -7.76 4.53
N MET A 149 -11.07 -7.61 3.23
CA MET A 149 -9.85 -6.95 2.76
C MET A 149 -9.83 -5.45 3.04
N LEU A 150 -10.99 -4.78 2.93
CA LEU A 150 -11.14 -3.35 3.18
C LEU A 150 -10.63 -2.98 4.59
N ASP A 151 -10.99 -3.77 5.59
CA ASP A 151 -10.54 -3.56 6.98
C ASP A 151 -9.10 -4.02 7.23
N SER A 152 -8.56 -4.88 6.37
CA SER A 152 -7.27 -5.55 6.59
C SER A 152 -6.05 -4.78 6.09
N PHE A 153 -6.20 -3.73 5.26
CA PHE A 153 -5.04 -3.05 4.65
C PHE A 153 -4.06 -2.45 5.66
N TYR A 154 -4.54 -1.86 6.75
CA TYR A 154 -3.67 -1.35 7.83
C TYR A 154 -2.91 -2.48 8.52
N ILE A 155 -3.57 -3.62 8.75
CA ILE A 155 -2.95 -4.81 9.36
C ILE A 155 -1.85 -5.35 8.44
N ILE A 156 -2.11 -5.42 7.13
CA ILE A 156 -1.14 -5.85 6.12
C ILE A 156 0.09 -4.93 6.12
N ALA A 157 -0.12 -3.61 6.11
CA ALA A 157 0.99 -2.66 6.20
C ALA A 157 1.82 -2.85 7.48
N LEU A 158 1.18 -3.06 8.62
CA LEU A 158 1.84 -3.33 9.89
C LEU A 158 2.65 -4.63 9.84
N ILE A 159 2.09 -5.71 9.28
CA ILE A 159 2.78 -7.00 9.13
C ILE A 159 4.06 -6.83 8.30
N LEU A 160 4.01 -6.08 7.20
CA LEU A 160 5.19 -5.81 6.36
C LEU A 160 6.28 -5.05 7.14
N ILE A 161 5.90 -4.08 7.97
CA ILE A 161 6.84 -3.34 8.83
C ILE A 161 7.46 -4.25 9.90
N ILE A 162 6.63 -5.07 10.57
CA ILE A 162 7.10 -6.01 11.59
C ILE A 162 8.08 -7.01 10.96
N LYS A 163 7.72 -7.59 9.81
CA LYS A 163 8.58 -8.50 9.04
C LYS A 163 9.93 -7.85 8.71
N ASP A 164 9.94 -6.62 8.22
CA ASP A 164 11.19 -5.89 7.94
C ASP A 164 12.01 -5.66 9.21
N ASN A 165 11.39 -5.32 10.34
CA ASN A 165 12.09 -5.11 11.61
C ASN A 165 12.64 -6.42 12.20
N MET A 166 12.03 -7.57 11.90
CA MET A 166 12.56 -8.88 12.25
C MET A 166 13.79 -9.24 11.41
N LEU A 167 13.74 -9.00 10.10
CA LEU A 167 14.84 -9.29 9.17
C LEU A 167 16.02 -8.31 9.33
N TYR A 168 15.71 -7.03 9.54
CA TYR A 168 16.66 -5.94 9.68
C TYR A 168 16.37 -5.20 10.99
N PRO A 169 16.94 -5.63 12.14
CA PRO A 169 16.62 -5.05 13.43
C PRO A 169 17.11 -3.60 13.51
N VAL A 170 16.22 -2.65 13.23
CA VAL A 170 16.55 -1.22 13.15
C VAL A 170 16.57 -0.58 14.54
N PHE A 171 15.73 -1.06 15.46
CA PHE A 171 15.57 -0.48 16.79
C PHE A 171 16.18 -1.31 17.93
N ARG A 172 16.61 -2.55 17.67
CA ARG A 172 17.25 -3.38 18.71
C ARG A 172 18.72 -3.03 18.85
N LYS A 173 19.18 -2.86 20.09
CA LYS A 173 20.62 -2.85 20.39
C LYS A 173 21.17 -4.24 20.07
N LYS A 174 22.27 -4.32 19.30
CA LYS A 174 22.99 -5.58 19.14
C LYS A 174 23.44 -6.03 20.52
N VAL A 175 22.93 -7.16 20.99
CA VAL A 175 23.49 -7.84 22.15
C VAL A 175 24.85 -8.36 21.69
N ILE A 176 25.91 -7.65 22.05
CA ILE A 176 27.26 -8.17 21.87
C ILE A 176 27.40 -9.25 22.93
N VAL A 177 27.13 -10.49 22.55
CA VAL A 177 27.59 -11.64 23.33
C VAL A 177 29.10 -11.58 23.23
N LYS A 178 29.75 -11.01 24.26
CA LYS A 178 31.20 -11.16 24.42
C LYS A 178 31.41 -12.66 24.60
N GLY A 179 31.79 -13.33 23.52
CA GLY A 179 32.27 -14.70 23.60
C GLY A 179 33.39 -14.73 24.63
N ASN A 180 33.29 -15.65 25.58
CA ASN A 180 34.39 -15.99 26.47
C ASN A 180 35.61 -16.30 25.59
N GLN A 181 36.53 -15.36 25.52
CA GLN A 181 37.90 -15.67 25.13
C GLN A 181 38.48 -16.46 26.30
N GLN A 182 38.36 -17.78 26.22
CA GLN A 182 39.25 -18.70 26.92
C GLN A 182 40.45 -18.97 26.02
#